data_AF-A0A8T5ZLR5-F1
#
_entry.id   AF-A0A8T5ZLR5-F1
#
_cell.length_a   1.000
_cell.length_b   1.000
_cell.length_c   1.000
_cell.angle_alpha   90.00
_cell.angle_beta   90.00
_cell.angle_gamma   90.00
#
_symmetry.space_group_name_H-M   'P 1'
#
loop_
_entity.id
_entity.type
_entity.pdbx_description
1 polymer ?
#
loop_
_entity_poly.entity_id
_entity_poly.type
_entity_poly.pdbx_seq_one_letter_code
_entity_poly.pdbx_strand_id
1 'polypeptide(L)'
;LFNGAATQANADAVVKVMLDPKEFNTFVPLGTAALTNPAFGADIYWRGRVWVDQFWFGLKGMERYGYRDDALKLADTFFRHAKGLTADGPIQENYNPLTGAQQGAPNFSWSAAHLFMLYNDFFRKQ
;
A
#
# COMPACT_ATOMS: atom_id res chain seq x y z
N LEU A 1 10.01 9.73 -1.97
CA LEU A 1 9.59 10.27 -0.65
C LEU A 1 10.18 9.45 0.48
N PHE A 2 9.86 8.14 0.58
CA PHE A 2 10.39 7.22 1.61
C PHE A 2 11.84 7.49 2.06
N ASN A 3 12.79 7.50 1.12
CA ASN A 3 14.22 7.66 1.42
C ASN A 3 14.67 9.10 1.77
N GLY A 4 13.80 10.10 1.73
CA GLY A 4 14.12 11.47 2.17
C GLY A 4 14.88 12.34 1.17
N ALA A 5 15.01 11.88 -0.08
CA ALA A 5 15.69 12.65 -1.13
C ALA A 5 14.82 13.74 -1.80
N ALA A 6 13.50 13.74 -1.56
CA ALA A 6 12.59 14.69 -2.22
C ALA A 6 12.62 16.06 -1.52
N THR A 7 12.41 17.13 -2.29
CA THR A 7 12.01 18.42 -1.73
C THR A 7 10.54 18.36 -1.29
N GLN A 8 10.10 19.29 -0.43
CA GLN A 8 8.70 19.34 0.00
C GLN A 8 7.74 19.51 -1.20
N ALA A 9 8.03 20.44 -2.12
CA ALA A 9 7.18 20.67 -3.28
C ALA A 9 7.02 19.41 -4.17
N ASN A 10 8.11 18.64 -4.36
CA ASN A 10 8.05 17.38 -5.09
C ASN A 10 7.27 16.32 -4.30
N ALA A 11 7.40 16.29 -2.97
CA ALA A 11 6.63 15.38 -2.12
C ALA A 11 5.13 15.68 -2.19
N ASP A 12 4.73 16.94 -2.05
CA ASP A 12 3.32 17.36 -2.11
C ASP A 12 2.68 16.98 -3.45
N ALA A 13 3.42 17.11 -4.56
CA ALA A 13 2.97 16.70 -5.88
C ALA A 13 2.77 15.18 -5.99
N VAL A 14 3.72 14.38 -5.48
CA VAL A 14 3.64 12.92 -5.50
C VAL A 14 2.51 12.41 -4.60
N VAL A 15 2.33 12.97 -3.40
CA VAL A 15 1.26 12.55 -2.48
C VAL A 15 -0.12 12.81 -3.09
N LYS A 16 -0.31 13.90 -3.83
CA LYS A 16 -1.57 14.14 -4.56
C LYS A 16 -1.89 13.00 -5.55
N VAL A 17 -0.89 12.50 -6.28
CA VAL A 17 -1.06 11.37 -7.21
C VAL A 17 -1.29 10.07 -6.46
N MET A 18 -0.58 9.82 -5.36
CA MET A 18 -0.80 8.64 -4.50
C MET A 18 -2.23 8.57 -3.97
N LEU A 19 -2.83 9.73 -3.65
CA LEU A 19 -4.17 9.86 -3.11
C LEU A 19 -5.28 9.94 -4.19
N ASP A 20 -4.93 10.02 -5.47
CA ASP A 20 -5.92 10.05 -6.55
C ASP A 20 -6.50 8.64 -6.80
N PRO A 21 -7.84 8.45 -6.70
CA PRO A 21 -8.49 7.18 -6.99
C PRO A 21 -8.37 6.72 -8.45
N LYS A 22 -7.99 7.61 -9.36
CA LYS A 22 -7.71 7.30 -10.76
C LYS A 22 -6.27 6.85 -10.99
N GLU A 23 -5.42 6.87 -9.97
CA GLU A 23 -4.00 6.52 -10.04
C GLU A 23 -3.68 5.37 -9.08
N PHE A 24 -3.47 5.65 -7.79
CA PHE A 24 -3.02 4.66 -6.80
C PHE A 24 -3.95 4.48 -5.61
N ASN A 25 -4.96 5.34 -5.41
CA ASN A 25 -5.90 5.22 -4.29
C ASN A 25 -7.06 4.25 -4.61
N THR A 26 -6.67 3.01 -4.91
CA THR A 26 -7.55 1.88 -5.26
C THR A 26 -8.17 1.23 -4.02
N PHE A 27 -8.98 0.18 -4.22
CA PHE A 27 -9.65 -0.55 -3.13
C PHE A 27 -8.65 -1.09 -2.08
N VAL A 28 -7.56 -1.71 -2.53
CA VAL A 28 -6.32 -1.82 -1.75
C VAL A 28 -5.32 -0.87 -2.42
N PRO A 29 -4.87 0.21 -1.76
CA PRO A 29 -4.15 1.30 -2.42
C PRO A 29 -2.64 1.04 -2.58
N LEU A 30 -1.98 1.89 -3.38
CA LEU A 30 -0.54 1.94 -3.64
C LEU A 30 0.02 0.65 -4.29
N GLY A 31 -0.64 0.19 -5.35
CA GLY A 31 -0.16 -0.91 -6.19
C GLY A 31 1.14 -0.59 -6.94
N THR A 32 1.77 -1.61 -7.50
CA THR A 32 3.08 -1.48 -8.19
C THR A 32 3.02 -0.71 -9.52
N ALA A 33 1.82 -0.42 -10.02
CA ALA A 33 1.59 0.47 -11.15
C ALA A 33 0.26 1.21 -10.95
N ALA A 34 0.20 2.46 -11.40
CA ALA A 34 -1.02 3.25 -11.39
C ALA A 34 -2.06 2.65 -12.32
N LEU A 35 -3.35 2.92 -12.07
CA LEU A 35 -4.44 2.53 -12.98
C LEU A 35 -4.27 3.09 -14.40
N THR A 36 -3.65 4.26 -14.53
CA THR A 36 -3.38 4.91 -15.83
C THR A 36 -2.16 4.35 -16.55
N ASN A 37 -1.38 3.46 -15.92
CA ASN A 37 -0.21 2.89 -16.56
C ASN A 37 -0.63 2.05 -17.79
N PRO A 38 -0.04 2.26 -18.98
CA PRO A 38 -0.43 1.52 -20.19
C PRO A 38 -0.26 -0.01 -20.09
N ALA A 39 0.59 -0.47 -19.17
CA ALA A 39 0.84 -1.89 -18.91
C ALA A 39 0.16 -2.38 -17.62
N PHE A 40 -0.77 -1.60 -17.05
CA PHE A 40 -1.53 -1.98 -15.87
C PHE A 40 -2.30 -3.28 -16.10
N GLY A 41 -2.24 -4.18 -15.13
CA GLY A 41 -3.15 -5.31 -15.01
C GLY A 41 -3.30 -5.66 -13.54
N ALA A 42 -4.54 -5.67 -13.05
CA ALA A 42 -4.84 -5.84 -11.63
C ALA A 42 -4.33 -7.17 -11.04
N ASP A 43 -4.15 -8.20 -11.86
CA ASP A 43 -3.60 -9.50 -11.45
C ASP A 43 -2.12 -9.69 -11.78
N ILE A 44 -1.44 -8.69 -12.35
CA ILE A 44 -0.02 -8.77 -12.70
C ILE A 44 0.82 -8.37 -11.48
N TYR A 45 1.74 -9.26 -11.08
CA TYR A 45 2.54 -9.14 -9.86
C TYR A 45 3.23 -7.77 -9.71
N TRP A 46 3.90 -7.29 -10.76
CA TRP A 46 4.68 -6.05 -10.70
C TRP A 46 4.15 -4.95 -11.62
N ARG A 47 2.89 -5.09 -12.08
CA ARG A 47 2.22 -4.06 -12.90
C ARG A 47 0.77 -3.82 -12.46
N GLY A 48 0.49 -3.95 -11.18
CA GLY A 48 -0.82 -3.60 -10.62
C GLY A 48 -1.02 -4.09 -9.19
N ARG A 49 -0.60 -5.32 -8.89
CA ARG A 49 -0.77 -5.90 -7.54
C ARG A 49 -0.10 -5.04 -6.47
N VAL A 50 -0.65 -5.10 -5.27
CA VAL A 50 -0.17 -4.37 -4.08
C VAL A 50 0.68 -5.31 -3.25
N TRP A 51 1.91 -4.90 -2.98
CA TRP A 51 2.81 -5.58 -2.06
C TRP A 51 2.97 -4.76 -0.79
N VAL A 52 3.05 -5.44 0.35
CA VAL A 52 2.99 -4.78 1.68
C VAL A 52 4.21 -3.89 1.92
N ASP A 53 5.37 -4.25 1.39
CA ASP A 53 6.59 -3.44 1.47
C ASP A 53 6.42 -2.11 0.73
N GLN A 54 6.00 -2.13 -0.53
CA GLN A 54 5.79 -0.91 -1.32
C GLN A 54 4.69 -0.03 -0.75
N PHE A 55 3.61 -0.65 -0.27
CA PHE A 55 2.54 0.06 0.42
C PHE A 55 3.08 0.79 1.67
N TRP A 56 3.84 0.09 2.52
CA TRP A 56 4.43 0.69 3.72
C TRP A 56 5.46 1.78 3.39
N PHE A 57 6.30 1.61 2.36
CA PHE A 57 7.21 2.66 1.90
C PHE A 57 6.45 3.92 1.47
N GLY A 58 5.30 3.75 0.80
CA GLY A 58 4.39 4.84 0.47
C GLY A 58 3.92 5.58 1.72
N LEU A 59 3.39 4.86 2.71
CA LEU A 59 2.91 5.46 3.96
C LEU A 59 4.02 6.20 4.73
N LYS A 60 5.21 5.59 4.87
CA LYS A 60 6.37 6.26 5.50
C LYS A 60 6.83 7.48 4.72
N GLY A 61 6.76 7.41 3.38
CA GLY A 61 7.04 8.53 2.51
C GLY A 61 6.05 9.68 2.72
N MET A 62 4.76 9.39 2.82
CA MET A 62 3.72 10.38 3.13
C MET A 62 3.95 10.99 4.52
N GLU A 63 4.11 10.15 5.55
CA GLU A 63 4.36 10.58 6.93
C GLU A 63 5.58 11.50 7.03
N ARG A 64 6.71 11.13 6.42
CA ARG A 64 7.97 11.90 6.47
C ARG A 64 7.82 13.34 5.97
N TYR A 65 6.83 13.61 5.12
CA TYR A 65 6.58 14.92 4.54
C TYR A 65 5.30 15.59 5.06
N GLY A 66 4.79 15.17 6.23
CA GLY A 66 3.70 15.84 6.93
C GLY A 66 2.31 15.26 6.69
N TYR A 67 2.19 14.15 5.95
CA TYR A 67 0.90 13.53 5.57
C TYR A 67 0.55 12.31 6.42
N ARG A 68 0.86 12.33 7.72
CA ARG A 68 0.58 11.21 8.62
C ARG A 68 -0.91 10.88 8.70
N ASP A 69 -1.78 11.89 8.69
CA ASP A 69 -3.24 11.66 8.78
C ASP A 69 -3.79 10.90 7.56
N ASP A 70 -3.33 11.24 6.35
CA ASP A 70 -3.73 10.51 5.15
C ASP A 70 -3.10 9.12 5.09
N ALA A 71 -1.85 8.96 5.56
CA ALA A 71 -1.22 7.65 5.69
C ALA A 71 -2.02 6.73 6.63
N LEU A 72 -2.54 7.27 7.74
CA LEU A 72 -3.40 6.53 8.68
C LEU A 72 -4.73 6.11 8.06
N LYS A 73 -5.34 6.96 7.21
CA LYS A 73 -6.56 6.59 6.46
C LYS A 73 -6.29 5.49 5.44
N LEU A 74 -5.16 5.53 4.74
CA LEU A 74 -4.79 4.46 3.80
C LEU A 74 -4.48 3.15 4.54
N ALA A 75 -3.83 3.20 5.70
CA ALA A 75 -3.60 2.02 6.54
C ALA A 75 -4.92 1.39 7.00
N ASP A 76 -5.87 2.19 7.47
CA ASP A 76 -7.21 1.73 7.83
C ASP A 76 -7.95 1.11 6.61
N THR A 77 -7.82 1.73 5.44
CA THR A 77 -8.39 1.21 4.19
C THR A 77 -7.79 -0.14 3.83
N PHE A 78 -6.46 -0.28 3.90
CA PHE A 78 -5.78 -1.55 3.72
C PHE A 78 -6.29 -2.59 4.72
N PHE A 79 -6.39 -2.25 6.01
CA PHE A 79 -6.83 -3.17 7.05
C PHE A 79 -8.26 -3.71 6.80
N ARG A 80 -9.16 -2.86 6.32
CA ARG A 80 -10.55 -3.24 6.01
C ARG A 80 -10.69 -4.05 4.72
N HIS A 81 -9.81 -3.84 3.74
CA HIS A 81 -10.01 -4.31 2.36
C HIS A 81 -9.06 -5.44 1.93
N ALA A 82 -7.88 -5.57 2.55
CA ALA A 82 -6.97 -6.69 2.30
C ALA A 82 -7.59 -8.00 2.78
N LYS A 83 -7.96 -8.89 1.84
CA LYS A 83 -8.66 -10.14 2.17
C LYS A 83 -7.75 -11.05 2.99
N GLY A 84 -8.34 -11.76 3.95
CA GLY A 84 -7.66 -12.73 4.80
C GLY A 84 -6.86 -12.13 5.96
N LEU A 85 -6.77 -10.79 6.09
CA LEU A 85 -5.90 -10.15 7.08
C LEU A 85 -6.27 -10.50 8.55
N THR A 86 -7.55 -10.69 8.84
CA THR A 86 -8.06 -11.07 10.17
C THR A 86 -8.52 -12.54 10.24
N ALA A 87 -8.27 -13.31 9.18
CA ALA A 87 -8.55 -14.74 9.15
C ALA A 87 -7.34 -15.54 9.66
N ASP A 88 -7.45 -16.86 9.67
CA ASP A 88 -6.45 -17.82 10.14
C ASP A 88 -5.54 -18.37 9.01
N GLY A 89 -5.66 -17.83 7.80
CA GLY A 89 -4.84 -18.22 6.65
C GLY A 89 -3.39 -17.73 6.74
N PRO A 90 -2.44 -18.38 6.04
CA PRO A 90 -1.06 -17.93 6.01
C PRO A 90 -0.91 -16.61 5.25
N ILE A 91 0.04 -15.78 5.71
CA ILE A 91 0.40 -14.52 5.03
C ILE A 91 0.98 -14.84 3.64
N GLN A 92 0.46 -14.19 2.61
CA GLN A 92 0.91 -14.31 1.22
C GLN A 92 1.67 -13.05 0.74
N GLU A 93 2.01 -13.00 -0.54
CA GLU A 93 2.89 -11.98 -1.12
C GLU A 93 2.17 -10.66 -1.42
N ASN A 94 1.03 -10.72 -2.11
CA ASN A 94 0.44 -9.53 -2.71
C ASN A 94 -1.09 -9.62 -2.90
N TYR A 95 -1.70 -8.48 -3.22
CA TYR A 95 -3.15 -8.30 -3.32
C TYR A 95 -3.53 -7.71 -4.68
N ASN A 96 -4.65 -8.16 -5.25
CA ASN A 96 -5.26 -7.46 -6.39
C ASN A 96 -5.76 -6.08 -5.90
N PRO A 97 -5.39 -4.96 -6.53
CA PRO A 97 -5.69 -3.61 -6.04
C PRO A 97 -7.19 -3.26 -6.11
N LEU A 98 -7.97 -3.98 -6.93
CA LEU A 98 -9.39 -3.73 -7.16
C LEU A 98 -10.31 -4.59 -6.28
N THR A 99 -9.84 -5.77 -5.86
CA THR A 99 -10.67 -6.75 -5.13
C THR A 99 -10.11 -7.15 -3.77
N GLY A 100 -8.82 -6.89 -3.52
CA GLY A 100 -8.09 -7.33 -2.33
C GLY A 100 -7.75 -8.82 -2.33
N ALA A 101 -7.94 -9.54 -3.43
CA ALA A 101 -7.64 -10.99 -3.50
C ALA A 101 -6.13 -11.28 -3.38
N GLN A 102 -5.78 -12.15 -2.44
CA GLN A 102 -4.39 -12.57 -2.17
C GLN A 102 -3.84 -13.51 -3.26
N GLN A 103 -2.55 -13.42 -3.53
CA GLN A 103 -1.76 -14.43 -4.28
C GLN A 103 -0.32 -14.48 -3.76
N GLY A 104 0.39 -15.54 -4.16
CA GLY A 104 1.81 -15.76 -3.92
C GLY A 104 2.08 -16.91 -2.96
N ALA A 105 3.34 -17.09 -2.61
CA ALA A 105 3.79 -18.09 -1.65
C ALA A 105 3.12 -17.87 -0.27
N PRO A 106 2.63 -18.93 0.40
CA PRO A 106 2.20 -18.83 1.78
C PRO A 106 3.40 -18.67 2.72
N ASN A 107 3.15 -18.14 3.93
CA ASN A 107 4.14 -17.92 4.98
C ASN A 107 5.29 -16.98 4.56
N PHE A 108 4.95 -15.97 3.75
CA PHE A 108 5.94 -15.13 3.11
C PHE A 108 6.50 -14.02 4.04
N SER A 109 7.82 -14.03 4.21
CA SER A 109 8.48 -13.31 5.30
C SER A 109 8.43 -11.79 5.19
N TRP A 110 8.65 -11.19 4.00
CA TRP A 110 8.66 -9.73 3.95
C TRP A 110 7.27 -9.12 4.10
N SER A 111 6.22 -9.84 3.69
CA SER A 111 4.84 -9.44 3.95
C SER A 111 4.59 -9.47 5.45
N ALA A 112 5.01 -10.52 6.15
CA ALA A 112 4.91 -10.58 7.61
C ALA A 112 5.68 -9.43 8.28
N ALA A 113 6.90 -9.14 7.83
CA ALA A 113 7.70 -8.03 8.36
C ALA A 113 7.00 -6.67 8.20
N HIS A 114 6.48 -6.35 7.01
CA HIS A 114 5.83 -5.05 6.78
C HIS A 114 4.42 -4.98 7.37
N LEU A 115 3.71 -6.11 7.53
CA LEU A 115 2.49 -6.16 8.34
C LEU A 115 2.77 -5.84 9.82
N PHE A 116 3.87 -6.36 10.37
CA PHE A 116 4.31 -6.01 11.72
C PHE A 116 4.69 -4.52 11.82
N MET A 117 5.36 -3.96 10.82
CA MET A 117 5.66 -2.52 10.79
C MET A 117 4.41 -1.66 10.64
N LEU A 118 3.40 -2.09 9.87
CA LEU A 118 2.10 -1.40 9.79
C LEU A 118 1.39 -1.39 11.14
N TYR A 119 1.40 -2.51 11.86
CA TYR A 119 0.88 -2.59 13.22
C TYR A 119 1.58 -1.59 14.16
N ASN A 120 2.91 -1.53 14.10
CA ASN A 120 3.70 -0.63 14.95
C ASN A 120 3.47 0.86 14.63
N ASP A 121 3.38 1.22 13.35
CA ASP A 121 3.45 2.62 12.93
C ASP A 121 2.08 3.26 12.64
N PHE A 122 1.10 2.47 12.17
CA PHE A 122 -0.09 3.02 11.49
C PHE A 122 -1.43 2.40 11.91
N PHE A 123 -1.52 1.12 12.25
CA PHE A 123 -2.80 0.56 12.71
C PHE A 123 -3.15 1.07 14.09
N ARG A 124 -4.40 1.53 14.26
CA ARG A 124 -4.91 2.05 15.53
C ARG A 124 -6.42 1.83 15.63
N LYS A 125 -6.93 1.83 16.86
CA LYS A 125 -8.37 1.93 17.11
C LYS A 125 -8.85 3.31 16.68
N GLN A 126 -9.98 3.37 15.98
CA GLN A 126 -10.67 4.63 15.69
C GLN A 126 -11.40 5.15 16.93
#